data_AF-A0A8H7AP37-F1
#
_entry.id   AF-A0A8H7AP37-F1
#
_cell.length_a   1.000
_cell.length_b   1.000
_cell.length_c   1.000
_cell.angle_alpha   90.00
_cell.angle_beta   90.00
_cell.angle_gamma   90.00
#
_symmetry.space_group_name_H-M   'P 1'
#
loop_
_entity.id
_entity.type
_entity.pdbx_description
1 polymer ?
#
loop_
_entity_poly.entity_id
_entity_poly.type
_entity_poly.pdbx_seq_one_letter_code
_entity_poly.pdbx_strand_id
1 'polypeptide(L)'
;MLEKIKDYRPPPPPVRPSTPSNAEIPFQSPTTPLTPQALKAQAERLENATPSRYKSLIRKFVKGALIQVNTGVQIKKDLAASTAAESERRERRCQTQRQLQSGGVLKVSQARYMVKQRTEEGGTQLQRALWRIEDLRKEVEDERRKYANLVWSVENGYEEIDEP
;
A
#
# COMPACT_ATOMS: atom_id res chain seq x y z
N MET A 1 -7.33 -21.76 -92.38
CA MET A 1 -7.32 -22.56 -91.15
C MET A 1 -7.29 -21.60 -89.98
N LEU A 2 -8.32 -21.57 -89.14
CA LEU A 2 -8.37 -20.69 -87.95
C LEU A 2 -7.90 -21.48 -86.73
N GLU A 3 -6.80 -21.04 -86.12
CA GLU A 3 -6.31 -21.61 -84.87
C GLU A 3 -7.17 -21.14 -83.70
N LYS A 4 -7.67 -22.10 -82.91
CA LYS A 4 -8.45 -21.88 -81.70
C LYS A 4 -7.58 -21.23 -80.63
N ILE A 5 -7.94 -20.02 -80.23
CA ILE A 5 -7.42 -19.39 -79.01
C ILE A 5 -7.90 -20.24 -77.83
N LYS A 6 -6.96 -20.80 -77.06
CA LYS A 6 -7.26 -21.48 -75.79
C LYS A 6 -7.48 -20.41 -74.73
N ASP A 7 -8.66 -20.40 -74.13
CA ASP A 7 -8.98 -19.52 -73.01
C ASP A 7 -8.03 -19.77 -71.83
N TYR A 8 -7.38 -18.70 -71.37
CA TYR A 8 -6.53 -18.73 -70.19
C TYR A 8 -7.41 -18.81 -68.93
N ARG A 9 -7.31 -19.94 -68.20
CA ARG A 9 -7.91 -20.08 -66.86
C ARG A 9 -6.81 -19.85 -65.82
N PRO A 10 -6.91 -18.82 -64.96
CA PRO A 10 -5.93 -18.62 -63.90
C PRO A 10 -5.95 -19.78 -62.90
N PRO A 11 -4.79 -20.12 -62.28
CA PRO A 11 -4.71 -21.18 -61.29
C PRO A 11 -5.58 -20.86 -60.07
N PRO A 12 -6.14 -21.89 -59.39
CA PRO A 12 -6.88 -21.68 -58.17
C PRO A 12 -5.99 -21.03 -57.11
N PRO A 13 -6.55 -20.18 -56.23
CA PRO A 13 -5.80 -19.55 -55.15
C PRO A 13 -5.16 -20.61 -54.25
N PRO A 14 -3.97 -20.34 -53.67
CA PRO A 14 -3.31 -21.27 -52.77
C PRO A 14 -4.23 -21.63 -51.59
N VAL A 15 -4.39 -22.93 -51.35
CA VAL A 15 -5.11 -23.45 -50.18
C VAL A 15 -4.36 -22.95 -48.95
N ARG A 16 -4.99 -22.06 -48.17
CA ARG A 16 -4.45 -21.63 -46.88
C ARG A 16 -4.38 -22.88 -45.98
N PRO A 17 -3.28 -23.11 -45.24
CA PRO A 17 -3.28 -24.14 -44.22
C PRO A 17 -4.43 -23.86 -43.26
N SER A 18 -5.38 -24.79 -43.18
CA SER A 18 -6.47 -24.75 -42.21
C SER A 18 -5.84 -24.76 -40.83
N THR A 19 -6.07 -23.68 -40.07
CA THR A 19 -5.76 -23.62 -38.64
C THR A 19 -6.30 -24.89 -37.99
N PRO A 20 -5.51 -25.65 -37.21
CA PRO A 20 -6.01 -26.85 -36.56
C PRO A 20 -7.28 -26.48 -35.77
N SER A 21 -8.34 -27.26 -36.00
CA SER A 21 -9.59 -27.17 -35.25
C SER A 21 -9.25 -27.10 -33.77
N ASN A 22 -9.82 -26.09 -33.11
CA ASN A 22 -9.68 -25.75 -31.70
C ASN A 22 -10.13 -26.94 -30.82
N ALA A 23 -9.30 -27.98 -30.72
CA ALA A 23 -9.45 -29.03 -29.75
C ALA A 23 -9.08 -28.42 -28.40
N GLU A 24 -10.14 -27.98 -27.71
CA GLU A 24 -10.32 -27.73 -26.27
C GLU A 24 -9.14 -28.10 -25.36
N ILE A 25 -8.00 -27.44 -25.51
CA ILE A 25 -7.09 -27.24 -24.39
C ILE A 25 -7.64 -25.98 -23.73
N PRO A 26 -8.22 -26.05 -22.51
CA PRO A 26 -8.62 -24.84 -21.82
C PRO A 26 -7.35 -24.01 -21.61
N PHE A 27 -7.18 -22.96 -22.42
CA PHE A 27 -6.16 -21.96 -22.21
C PHE A 27 -6.53 -21.22 -20.93
N GLN A 28 -6.10 -21.75 -19.78
CA GLN A 28 -6.16 -21.03 -18.53
C GLN A 28 -5.23 -19.84 -18.68
N SER A 29 -5.81 -18.65 -18.81
CA SER A 29 -5.08 -17.40 -18.75
C SER A 29 -4.20 -17.43 -17.50
N PRO A 30 -2.88 -17.18 -17.62
CA PRO A 30 -2.01 -17.23 -16.47
C PRO A 30 -2.48 -16.19 -15.44
N THR A 31 -2.91 -16.68 -14.28
CA THR A 31 -3.27 -15.83 -13.14
C THR A 31 -2.10 -14.93 -12.82
N THR A 32 -2.30 -13.61 -12.93
CA THR A 32 -1.26 -12.63 -12.59
C THR A 32 -1.07 -12.66 -11.07
N PRO A 33 0.14 -12.94 -10.57
CA PRO A 33 0.37 -13.06 -9.14
C PRO A 33 0.26 -11.68 -8.47
N LEU A 34 -0.58 -11.59 -7.45
CA LEU A 34 -0.88 -10.33 -6.76
C LEU A 34 0.25 -9.85 -5.83
N THR A 35 1.19 -10.73 -5.47
CA THR A 35 2.29 -10.43 -4.54
C THR A 35 3.67 -10.76 -5.14
N PRO A 36 4.73 -10.03 -4.75
CA PRO A 36 6.10 -10.31 -5.19
C PRO A 36 6.55 -11.75 -4.89
N GLN A 37 6.09 -12.30 -3.76
CA GLN A 37 6.39 -13.68 -3.36
C GLN A 37 5.71 -14.71 -4.27
N ALA A 38 4.42 -14.50 -4.60
CA ALA A 38 3.71 -15.34 -5.55
C ALA A 38 4.35 -15.28 -6.95
N LEU A 39 4.82 -14.09 -7.36
CA LEU A 39 5.53 -13.91 -8.62
C LEU A 39 6.87 -14.65 -8.64
N LYS A 40 7.62 -14.65 -7.54
CA LYS A 40 8.84 -15.45 -7.40
C LYS A 40 8.56 -16.95 -7.51
N ALA A 41 7.54 -17.45 -6.82
CA ALA A 41 7.17 -18.86 -6.89
C ALA A 41 6.73 -19.27 -8.31
N GLN A 42 6.00 -18.40 -9.02
CA GLN A 42 5.62 -18.64 -10.40
C GLN A 42 6.81 -18.58 -11.35
N ALA A 43 7.76 -17.67 -11.11
CA ALA A 43 9.00 -17.58 -11.88
C ALA A 43 9.86 -18.84 -11.75
N GLU A 44 9.97 -19.41 -10.55
CA GLU A 44 10.67 -20.68 -10.32
C GLU A 44 9.98 -21.85 -11.05
N ARG A 45 8.64 -21.90 -11.02
CA ARG A 45 7.86 -22.88 -11.81
C ARG A 45 8.11 -22.71 -13.31
N LEU A 46 8.14 -21.48 -13.80
CA LEU A 46 8.40 -21.17 -15.21
C LEU A 46 9.82 -21.61 -15.60
N GLU A 47 10.83 -21.33 -14.79
CA GLU A 47 12.22 -21.71 -15.05
C GLU A 47 12.39 -23.24 -15.11
N ASN A 48 11.67 -23.97 -14.24
CA ASN A 48 11.70 -25.43 -14.19
C ASN A 48 10.93 -26.09 -15.34
N ALA A 49 9.82 -25.49 -15.79
CA ALA A 49 9.04 -25.98 -16.92
C ALA A 49 9.66 -25.66 -18.29
N THR A 50 10.67 -24.78 -18.32
CA THR A 50 11.28 -24.30 -19.57
C THR A 50 12.26 -25.33 -20.16
N PRO A 51 12.12 -25.71 -21.44
CA PRO A 51 13.09 -26.57 -22.10
C PRO A 51 14.45 -25.89 -22.27
N SER A 52 15.55 -26.67 -22.25
CA SER A 52 16.92 -26.13 -22.09
C SER A 52 17.32 -25.07 -23.12
N ARG A 53 16.76 -25.14 -24.34
CA ARG A 53 17.00 -24.19 -25.44
C ARG A 53 16.63 -22.74 -25.11
N TYR A 54 15.61 -22.53 -24.26
CA TYR A 54 15.14 -21.18 -23.91
C TYR A 54 15.50 -20.75 -22.48
N LYS A 55 16.26 -21.58 -21.76
CA LYS A 55 16.56 -21.37 -20.33
C LYS A 55 17.27 -20.04 -20.06
N SER A 56 18.22 -19.65 -20.91
CA SER A 56 18.94 -18.37 -20.78
C SER A 56 18.03 -17.17 -20.99
N LEU A 57 17.14 -17.22 -21.98
CA LEU A 57 16.19 -16.15 -22.28
C LEU A 57 15.18 -15.97 -21.14
N ILE A 58 14.62 -17.07 -20.65
CA ILE A 58 13.64 -17.06 -19.57
C ILE A 58 14.26 -16.59 -18.25
N ARG A 59 15.51 -16.98 -17.96
CA ARG A 59 16.24 -16.45 -16.79
C ARG A 59 16.40 -14.93 -16.84
N LYS A 60 16.76 -14.37 -18.00
CA LYS A 60 16.89 -12.91 -18.17
C LYS A 60 15.54 -12.22 -17.99
N PHE A 61 14.48 -12.77 -18.58
CA PHE A 61 13.13 -12.26 -18.45
C PHE A 61 12.66 -12.27 -16.99
N VAL A 62 12.77 -13.41 -16.30
CA VAL A 62 12.41 -13.58 -14.89
C VAL A 62 13.16 -12.57 -14.00
N LYS A 63 14.47 -12.41 -14.20
CA LYS A 63 15.26 -11.42 -13.45
C LYS A 63 14.74 -10.01 -13.67
N GLY A 64 14.47 -9.63 -14.91
CA GLY A 64 13.92 -8.31 -15.25
C GLY A 64 12.55 -8.08 -14.59
N ALA A 65 11.65 -9.06 -14.67
CA ALA A 65 10.34 -9.00 -14.04
C ALA A 65 10.43 -8.86 -12.52
N LEU A 66 11.30 -9.62 -11.85
CA LEU A 66 11.50 -9.52 -10.40
C LEU A 66 12.06 -8.16 -9.98
N ILE A 67 12.99 -7.58 -10.75
CA ILE A 67 13.51 -6.24 -10.51
C ILE A 67 12.37 -5.22 -10.61
N GLN A 68 11.58 -5.25 -11.69
CA GLN A 68 10.47 -4.32 -11.88
C GLN A 68 9.45 -4.37 -10.73
N VAL A 69 9.11 -5.57 -10.27
CA VAL A 69 8.19 -5.74 -9.13
C VAL A 69 8.77 -5.15 -7.85
N ASN A 70 10.03 -5.43 -7.55
CA ASN A 70 10.68 -4.88 -6.35
C ASN A 70 10.79 -3.35 -6.43
N THR A 71 11.13 -2.80 -7.60
CA THR A 71 11.15 -1.36 -7.82
C THR A 71 9.77 -0.75 -7.65
N GLY A 72 8.70 -1.39 -8.16
CA GLY A 72 7.33 -0.92 -7.97
C GLY A 72 6.89 -0.91 -6.50
N VAL A 73 7.28 -1.92 -5.72
CA VAL A 73 7.04 -1.96 -4.26
C VAL A 73 7.77 -0.82 -3.56
N GLN A 74 9.01 -0.55 -3.92
CA GLN A 74 9.79 0.54 -3.33
C GLN A 74 9.19 1.90 -3.68
N ILE A 75 8.85 2.14 -4.96
CA ILE A 75 8.20 3.37 -5.41
C ILE A 75 6.90 3.62 -4.64
N LYS A 76 6.09 2.58 -4.41
CA LYS A 76 4.85 2.72 -3.63
C LYS A 76 5.13 3.19 -2.20
N LYS A 77 6.17 2.67 -1.55
CA LYS A 77 6.59 3.09 -0.20
C LYS A 77 7.11 4.52 -0.21
N ASP A 78 7.97 4.85 -1.17
CA ASP A 78 8.55 6.19 -1.29
C ASP A 78 7.47 7.24 -1.58
N LEU A 79 6.47 6.89 -2.41
CA LEU A 79 5.32 7.74 -2.68
C LEU A 79 4.52 8.00 -1.40
N ALA A 80 4.21 6.97 -0.62
CA ALA A 80 3.51 7.13 0.66
C ALA A 80 4.28 8.01 1.66
N ALA A 81 5.60 7.85 1.73
CA ALA A 81 6.45 8.71 2.57
C ALA A 81 6.47 10.15 2.06
N SER A 82 6.56 10.36 0.75
CA SER A 82 6.58 11.69 0.14
C SER A 82 5.27 12.44 0.33
N THR A 83 4.11 11.76 0.20
CA THR A 83 2.80 12.37 0.38
C THR A 83 2.55 12.73 1.84
N ALA A 84 3.02 11.92 2.79
CA ALA A 84 2.98 12.24 4.21
C ALA A 84 3.88 13.44 4.56
N ALA A 85 5.10 13.49 4.01
CA ALA A 85 5.97 14.65 4.20
C ALA A 85 5.40 15.92 3.56
N GLU A 86 4.73 15.80 2.41
CA GLU A 86 4.07 16.92 1.75
C GLU A 86 2.86 17.41 2.54
N SER A 87 2.03 16.52 3.08
CA SER A 87 0.87 16.90 3.90
C SER A 87 1.32 17.63 5.16
N GLU A 88 2.36 17.14 5.85
CA GLU A 88 2.94 17.80 7.02
C GLU A 88 3.52 19.18 6.67
N ARG A 89 4.27 19.29 5.56
CA ARG A 89 4.79 20.58 5.08
C ARG A 89 3.66 21.55 4.75
N ARG A 90 2.59 21.06 4.13
CA ARG A 90 1.41 21.86 3.81
C ARG A 90 0.74 22.36 5.09
N GLU A 91 0.57 21.50 6.09
CA GLU A 91 0.01 21.88 7.37
C GLU A 91 0.83 22.97 8.06
N ARG A 92 2.16 22.79 8.15
CA ARG A 92 3.07 23.80 8.70
C ARG A 92 2.94 25.13 7.96
N ARG A 93 2.92 25.11 6.62
CA ARG A 93 2.72 26.33 5.82
C ARG A 93 1.37 26.98 6.10
N CYS A 94 0.28 26.22 6.18
CA CYS A 94 -1.04 26.75 6.51
C CYS A 94 -1.08 27.38 7.90
N GLN A 95 -0.39 26.80 8.89
CA GLN A 95 -0.29 27.36 10.23
C GLN A 95 0.54 28.65 10.26
N THR A 96 1.70 28.68 9.60
CA THR A 96 2.58 29.85 9.57
C THR A 96 2.00 30.99 8.71
N GLN A 97 1.40 30.69 7.56
CA GLN A 97 0.84 31.70 6.65
C GLN A 97 -0.51 32.25 7.08
N ARG A 98 -1.21 31.61 8.04
CA ARG A 98 -2.45 32.15 8.62
C ARG A 98 -2.29 33.55 9.21
N GLN A 99 -1.07 33.92 9.63
CA GLN A 99 -0.77 35.26 10.15
C GLN A 99 -0.38 36.28 9.06
N LEU A 100 -0.01 35.83 7.86
CA LEU A 100 0.63 36.67 6.84
C LEU A 100 -0.30 37.13 5.70
N GLN A 101 -1.55 36.65 5.62
CA GLN A 101 -2.44 36.93 4.48
C GLN A 101 -2.87 38.41 4.33
N SER A 102 -2.57 39.29 5.29
CA SER A 102 -2.74 40.74 5.12
C SER A 102 -1.73 41.53 5.95
N GLY A 103 -0.44 41.45 5.61
CA GLY A 103 0.57 42.42 6.11
C GLY A 103 0.63 42.59 7.64
N GLY A 104 0.35 41.54 8.41
CA GLY A 104 0.33 41.58 9.89
C GLY A 104 -0.97 42.10 10.53
N VAL A 105 -2.00 42.45 9.75
CA VAL A 105 -3.27 42.97 10.28
C VAL A 105 -4.30 41.85 10.44
N LEU A 106 -4.62 41.48 11.68
CA LEU A 106 -5.69 40.54 12.00
C LEU A 106 -7.06 41.21 11.87
N LYS A 107 -7.92 40.72 10.98
CA LYS A 107 -9.29 41.24 10.83
C LYS A 107 -10.11 40.94 12.10
N VAL A 108 -10.95 41.89 12.53
CA VAL A 108 -11.77 41.76 13.76
C VAL A 108 -12.65 40.50 13.76
N SER A 109 -13.24 40.15 12.61
CA SER A 109 -14.04 38.93 12.46
C SER A 109 -13.21 37.66 12.69
N GLN A 110 -11.97 37.64 12.17
CA GLN A 110 -11.02 36.56 12.36
C GLN A 110 -10.56 36.46 13.82
N ALA A 111 -10.32 37.59 14.49
CA ALA A 111 -9.99 37.62 15.91
C ALA A 111 -11.13 37.03 16.77
N ARG A 112 -12.38 37.42 16.51
CA ARG A 112 -13.55 36.87 17.20
C ARG A 112 -13.70 35.37 16.97
N TYR A 113 -13.50 34.92 15.74
CA TYR A 113 -13.51 33.50 15.40
C TYR A 113 -12.42 32.73 16.14
N MET A 114 -11.19 33.25 16.18
CA MET A 114 -10.07 32.60 16.91
C MET A 114 -10.34 32.49 18.41
N VAL A 115 -10.95 33.51 19.04
CA VAL A 115 -11.36 33.46 20.45
C VAL A 115 -12.43 32.38 20.64
N LYS A 116 -13.42 32.33 19.77
CA LYS A 116 -14.51 31.34 19.83
C LYS A 116 -13.99 29.91 19.62
N GLN A 117 -13.13 29.71 18.64
CA GLN A 117 -12.47 28.43 18.37
C GLN A 117 -11.62 28.00 19.57
N ARG A 118 -10.87 28.91 20.21
CA ARG A 118 -10.09 28.62 21.42
C ARG A 118 -10.95 28.21 22.61
N THR A 119 -12.17 28.75 22.71
CA THR A 119 -13.13 28.32 23.73
C THR A 119 -13.78 26.97 23.40
N GLU A 120 -14.04 26.69 22.12
CA GLU A 120 -14.65 25.43 21.65
C GLU A 120 -13.67 24.24 21.71
N GLU A 121 -12.39 24.43 21.40
CA GLU A 121 -11.34 23.39 21.38
C GLU A 121 -10.81 22.99 22.78
N GLY A 122 -11.53 23.31 23.86
CA GLY A 122 -11.16 22.85 25.21
C GLY A 122 -10.31 23.82 26.03
N GLY A 123 -10.38 25.12 25.72
CA GLY A 123 -10.22 26.14 26.75
C GLY A 123 -8.87 26.84 26.87
N THR A 124 -8.89 27.88 27.71
CA THR A 124 -7.72 28.64 28.16
C THR A 124 -6.65 27.71 28.72
N GLN A 125 -5.40 28.19 28.83
CA GLN A 125 -4.28 27.42 29.40
C GLN A 125 -4.64 26.75 30.73
N LEU A 126 -5.52 27.37 31.52
CA LEU A 126 -6.06 26.85 32.77
C LEU A 126 -6.81 25.52 32.58
N GLN A 127 -7.68 25.40 31.58
CA GLN A 127 -8.51 24.22 31.37
C GLN A 127 -7.67 23.02 30.90
N ARG A 128 -6.66 23.30 30.07
CA ARG A 128 -5.62 22.31 29.70
C ARG A 128 -4.78 21.87 30.90
N ALA A 129 -4.42 22.79 31.78
CA ALA A 129 -3.68 22.47 33.00
C ALA A 129 -4.52 21.58 33.95
N LEU A 130 -5.82 21.84 34.08
CA LEU A 130 -6.72 21.02 34.88
C LEU A 130 -6.86 19.60 34.33
N TRP A 131 -7.05 19.43 33.01
CA TRP A 131 -7.06 18.10 32.39
C TRP A 131 -5.73 17.36 32.60
N ARG A 132 -4.60 18.06 32.49
CA ARG A 132 -3.27 17.47 32.76
C ARG A 132 -3.14 16.99 34.20
N ILE A 133 -3.66 17.76 35.16
CA ILE A 133 -3.67 17.38 36.58
C ILE A 133 -4.56 16.15 36.80
N GLU A 134 -5.72 16.09 36.16
CA GLU A 134 -6.65 14.96 36.24
C GLU A 134 -6.03 13.66 35.68
N ASP A 135 -5.36 13.75 34.53
CA ASP A 135 -4.67 12.60 33.91
C ASP A 135 -3.54 12.08 34.81
N LEU A 136 -2.72 12.98 35.37
CA LEU A 136 -1.65 12.61 36.30
C LEU A 136 -2.19 11.96 37.58
N ARG A 137 -3.36 12.41 38.07
CA ARG A 137 -4.01 11.76 39.23
C ARG A 137 -4.41 10.33 38.90
N LYS A 138 -4.99 10.09 37.71
CA LYS A 138 -5.35 8.74 37.27
C LYS A 138 -4.13 7.84 37.13
N GLU A 139 -3.04 8.33 36.53
CA GLU A 139 -1.79 7.58 36.43
C GLU A 139 -1.27 7.16 37.82
N VAL A 140 -1.27 8.07 38.80
CA VAL A 140 -0.85 7.75 40.17
C VAL A 140 -1.77 6.70 40.81
N GLU A 141 -3.09 6.78 40.59
CA GLU A 141 -4.06 5.81 41.10
C GLU A 141 -3.86 4.42 40.47
N ASP A 142 -3.58 4.37 39.18
CA ASP A 142 -3.32 3.13 38.45
C ASP A 142 -2.00 2.49 38.89
N GLU A 143 -0.94 3.29 39.10
CA GLU A 143 0.30 2.80 39.69
C GLU A 143 0.07 2.27 41.11
N ARG A 144 -0.70 2.96 41.95
CA ARG A 144 -1.07 2.46 43.29
C ARG A 144 -1.81 1.13 43.22
N ARG A 145 -2.73 0.96 42.28
CA ARG A 145 -3.43 -0.32 42.05
C ARG A 145 -2.47 -1.42 41.62
N LYS A 146 -1.54 -1.13 40.69
CA LYS A 146 -0.51 -2.11 40.28
C LYS A 146 0.37 -2.52 41.45
N TYR A 147 0.82 -1.56 42.27
CA TYR A 147 1.60 -1.85 43.48
C TYR A 147 0.80 -2.66 44.49
N ALA A 148 -0.46 -2.31 44.74
CA ALA A 148 -1.32 -3.07 45.65
C ALA A 148 -1.54 -4.51 45.18
N ASN A 149 -1.79 -4.70 43.87
CA ASN A 149 -1.91 -6.03 43.28
C ASN A 149 -0.60 -6.83 43.40
N LEU A 150 0.54 -6.20 43.16
CA LEU A 150 1.85 -6.84 43.28
C LEU A 150 2.15 -7.26 44.73
N VAL A 151 1.89 -6.38 45.70
CA VAL A 151 2.05 -6.68 47.13
C VAL A 151 1.14 -7.84 47.54
N TRP A 152 -0.12 -7.81 47.12
CA TRP A 152 -1.08 -8.89 47.39
C TRP A 152 -0.63 -10.23 46.79
N SER A 153 -0.08 -10.25 45.58
CA SER A 153 0.48 -11.46 44.95
C SER A 153 1.74 -11.97 45.65
N VAL A 154 2.57 -11.08 46.20
CA VAL A 154 3.77 -11.47 46.97
C VAL A 154 3.41 -12.02 48.34
N GLU A 155 2.40 -11.45 49.01
CA GLU A 155 1.96 -11.90 50.34
C GLU A 155 1.17 -13.21 50.30
N ASN A 156 0.36 -13.44 49.25
CA ASN A 156 -0.51 -14.63 49.17
C ASN A 156 0.06 -15.78 48.35
N GLY A 157 1.21 -15.59 47.67
CA GLY A 157 1.80 -16.59 46.79
C GLY A 157 0.95 -16.85 45.54
N TYR A 158 1.60 -17.20 44.43
CA TYR A 158 0.86 -17.71 43.27
C TYR A 158 0.31 -19.08 43.64
N GLU A 159 -1.02 -19.23 43.68
CA GLU A 159 -1.60 -20.56 43.59
C GLU A 159 -1.21 -21.12 42.22
N GLU A 160 -0.24 -22.04 42.19
CA GLU A 160 -0.02 -22.94 41.06
C GLU A 160 -1.32 -23.72 40.88
N ILE A 161 -2.14 -23.25 39.94
CA ILE A 161 -3.26 -24.02 39.43
C ILE A 161 -2.61 -25.15 38.61
N ASP A 162 -2.37 -26.28 39.26
CA ASP A 162 -2.15 -27.55 38.58
C ASP A 162 -3.43 -27.87 37.79
N GLU A 163 -3.42 -27.63 36.48
CA GLU A 163 -4.48 -28.06 35.57
C GLU A 163 -4.47 -29.61 35.46
N PRO A 164 -5.66 -30.26 35.49
CA PRO A 164 -5.82 -31.71 35.49
C PRO A 164 -5.56 -32.40 34.14
#